data_AF-A0A9P3J323-F1
#
_entry.id   AF-A0A9P3J323-F1
#
_cell.length_a   1.000
_cell.length_b   1.000
_cell.length_c   1.000
_cell.angle_alpha   90.00
_cell.angle_beta   90.00
_cell.angle_gamma   90.00
#
_symmetry.space_group_name_H-M   'P 1'
#
loop_
_entity.id
_entity.type
_entity.pdbx_description
1 polymer ?
#
loop_
_entity_poly.entity_id
_entity_poly.type
_entity_poly.pdbx_seq_one_letter_code
_entity_poly.pdbx_strand_id
1 'polypeptide(L)'
;MAVMKSIAYYLSVNLRVSRHNDKSYWIVEVCSLSKLQKLVDYLERYPLLTSKFNNYNDWLKGFYLVKANKHLTESGKFEIFNQYEI
;
A
#
# COMPACT_ATOMS: atom_id res chain seq x y z
N MET A 1 1.09 -7.66 20.81
CA MET A 1 -0.26 -7.19 20.39
C MET A 1 -0.42 -5.67 20.41
N ALA A 2 0.03 -4.95 21.45
CA ALA A 2 -0.21 -3.50 21.60
C ALA A 2 0.23 -2.67 20.37
N VAL A 3 1.47 -2.83 19.91
CA VAL A 3 2.00 -2.10 18.75
C VAL A 3 1.18 -2.35 17.47
N MET A 4 0.87 -3.61 17.16
CA MET A 4 0.08 -3.95 15.96
C MET A 4 -1.32 -3.35 16.00
N LYS A 5 -1.96 -3.32 17.18
CA LYS A 5 -3.26 -2.66 17.37
C LYS A 5 -3.14 -1.14 17.19
N SER A 6 -2.09 -0.50 17.73
CA SER A 6 -1.86 0.93 17.55
C SER A 6 -1.64 1.31 16.09
N ILE A 7 -0.87 0.51 15.34
CA ILE A 7 -0.66 0.74 13.90
C ILE A 7 -1.99 0.59 13.14
N ALA A 8 -2.75 -0.48 13.41
CA ALA A 8 -4.05 -0.71 12.77
C ALA A 8 -5.04 0.44 13.07
N TYR A 9 -5.10 0.87 14.34
CA TYR A 9 -5.93 2.00 14.78
C TYR A 9 -5.53 3.30 14.09
N TYR A 10 -4.23 3.62 14.06
CA TYR A 10 -3.73 4.80 13.37
C TYR A 10 -4.12 4.81 11.90
N LEU A 11 -3.99 3.68 11.19
CA LEU A 11 -4.36 3.55 9.78
C LEU A 11 -5.88 3.33 9.56
N SER A 12 -6.66 3.30 10.64
CA SER A 12 -8.12 3.13 10.62
C SER A 12 -8.56 1.82 9.94
N VAL A 13 -7.81 0.74 10.17
CA VAL A 13 -8.07 -0.62 9.66
C VAL A 13 -8.15 -1.64 10.80
N ASN A 14 -8.72 -2.80 10.51
CA ASN A 14 -8.79 -3.89 11.47
C ASN A 14 -7.46 -4.66 11.49
N LEU A 15 -7.03 -5.07 12.68
CA LEU A 15 -5.95 -6.04 12.83
C LEU A 15 -6.48 -7.44 12.51
N ARG A 16 -6.01 -8.05 11.43
CA ARG A 16 -6.43 -9.40 11.03
C ARG A 16 -5.43 -10.44 11.53
N VAL A 17 -5.89 -11.69 11.66
CA VAL A 17 -5.05 -12.86 11.91
C VAL A 17 -5.10 -13.75 10.69
N SER A 18 -3.95 -14.09 10.14
CA SER A 18 -3.80 -15.10 9.08
C SER A 18 -3.13 -16.35 9.65
N ARG A 19 -3.46 -17.52 9.09
CA ARG A 19 -2.89 -18.81 9.49
C ARG A 19 -2.29 -19.51 8.29
N HIS A 20 -1.05 -19.98 8.42
CA HIS A 20 -0.33 -20.71 7.39
C HIS A 20 0.64 -21.71 8.02
N ASN A 21 0.57 -22.99 7.62
CA ASN A 21 1.40 -24.10 8.14
C ASN A 21 1.53 -24.07 9.68
N ASP A 22 0.39 -24.13 10.38
CA ASP A 22 0.25 -24.08 11.85
C ASP A 22 0.79 -22.82 12.55
N LYS A 23 1.24 -21.81 11.79
CA LYS A 23 1.66 -20.52 12.32
C LYS A 23 0.57 -19.47 12.13
N SER A 24 0.44 -18.60 13.13
CA SER A 24 -0.48 -17.47 13.09
C SER A 24 0.28 -16.15 12.98
N TYR A 25 -0.20 -15.25 12.13
CA TYR A 25 0.41 -13.95 11.84
C TYR A 25 -0.61 -12.84 12.01
N TRP A 26 -0.18 -11.71 12.58
CA TRP A 26 -0.97 -10.49 12.57
C TRP A 26 -0.73 -9.72 11.27
N ILE A 27 -1.81 -9.31 10.61
CA ILE A 27 -1.76 -8.55 9.36
C ILE A 27 -2.49 -7.23 9.56
N VAL A 28 -1.77 -6.14 9.28
CA VAL A 28 -2.35 -4.82 9.04
C VAL A 28 -2.32 -4.59 7.54
N GLU A 29 -3.49 -4.44 6.93
CA GLU A 29 -3.63 -4.21 5.50
C GLU A 29 -4.53 -3.00 5.26
N VAL A 30 -4.12 -2.15 4.31
CA VAL A 30 -4.86 -0.95 3.90
C VAL A 30 -5.22 -1.10 2.43
N CYS A 31 -6.50 -1.34 2.11
CA CYS A 31 -6.95 -1.56 0.73
C CYS A 31 -7.87 -0.47 0.18
N SER A 32 -8.61 0.23 1.03
CA SER A 32 -9.50 1.30 0.58
C SER A 32 -8.69 2.53 0.16
N LEU A 33 -9.02 3.10 -1.01
CA LEU A 33 -8.29 4.25 -1.56
C LEU A 33 -8.18 5.44 -0.59
N SER A 34 -9.25 5.73 0.17
CA SER A 34 -9.26 6.80 1.18
C SER A 34 -8.27 6.56 2.33
N LYS A 35 -8.13 5.32 2.79
CA LYS A 35 -7.15 4.97 3.84
C LYS A 35 -5.73 4.83 3.28
N LEU A 36 -5.60 4.44 2.01
CA LEU A 36 -4.31 4.46 1.31
C LEU A 36 -3.78 5.89 1.20
N GLN A 37 -4.63 6.88 0.92
CA GLN A 37 -4.23 8.29 0.95
C GLN A 37 -3.62 8.67 2.30
N LYS A 38 -4.23 8.26 3.41
CA LYS A 38 -3.67 8.50 4.75
C LYS A 38 -2.28 7.88 4.96
N LEU A 39 -2.02 6.70 4.38
CA LEU A 39 -0.69 6.08 4.40
C LEU A 39 0.31 6.88 3.54
N VAL A 40 -0.12 7.34 2.36
CA VAL A 40 0.68 8.20 1.47
C VAL A 40 1.07 9.49 2.18
N ASP A 41 0.12 10.19 2.80
CA ASP A 41 0.36 11.45 3.52
C ASP A 41 1.37 11.26 4.67
N TYR A 42 1.31 10.12 5.37
CA TYR A 42 2.27 9.78 6.42
C TYR A 42 3.67 9.55 5.86
N LEU A 43 3.80 8.78 4.78
CA LEU A 43 5.10 8.44 4.18
C LEU A 43 5.70 9.58 3.37
N GLU A 44 4.90 10.54 2.93
CA GLU A 44 5.40 11.82 2.39
C GLU A 44 6.06 12.66 3.48
N ARG A 45 5.45 12.73 4.67
CA ARG A 45 6.03 13.44 5.83
C ARG A 45 7.20 12.69 6.47
N TYR A 46 7.16 11.36 6.45
CA TYR A 46 8.18 10.48 7.04
C TYR A 46 8.66 9.45 6.00
N PRO A 47 9.54 9.85 5.07
CA PRO A 47 9.97 9.00 3.97
C PRO A 47 10.67 7.71 4.41
N LEU A 48 10.51 6.67 3.59
CA LEU A 48 11.31 5.45 3.72
C LEU A 48 12.76 5.76 3.32
N LEU A 49 13.72 5.30 4.12
CA LEU A 49 15.14 5.65 3.94
C LEU A 49 15.96 4.56 3.24
N THR A 50 15.34 3.44 2.90
CA THR A 50 16.02 2.25 2.35
C THR A 50 15.57 1.93 0.93
N SER A 51 16.03 0.82 0.35
CA SER A 51 15.58 0.34 -0.96
C SER A 51 14.05 0.20 -1.09
N LYS A 52 13.33 0.06 0.03
CA LYS A 52 11.86 0.08 0.05
C LYS A 52 11.26 1.39 -0.47
N PHE A 53 12.00 2.51 -0.42
CA PHE A 53 11.60 3.78 -1.01
C PHE A 53 11.36 3.66 -2.52
N ASN A 54 12.20 2.91 -3.22
CA ASN A 54 12.02 2.69 -4.67
C ASN A 54 10.73 1.92 -4.94
N ASN A 55 10.48 0.83 -4.20
CA ASN A 55 9.22 0.09 -4.32
C ASN A 55 8.00 0.94 -3.96
N TYR A 56 8.13 1.83 -2.97
CA TYR A 56 7.07 2.78 -2.63
C TYR A 56 6.80 3.77 -3.76
N ASN A 57 7.83 4.30 -4.41
CA ASN A 57 7.68 5.21 -5.56
C ASN A 57 7.01 4.52 -6.75
N ASP A 58 7.37 3.28 -7.04
CA ASP A 58 6.71 2.49 -8.08
C ASP A 58 5.24 2.23 -7.74
N TRP A 59 4.98 1.88 -6.47
CA TRP A 59 3.61 1.72 -5.97
C TRP A 59 2.80 3.03 -6.03
N LEU A 60 3.42 4.20 -5.76
CA LEU A 60 2.77 5.50 -5.88
C LEU A 60 2.28 5.80 -7.30
N LYS A 61 3.02 5.40 -8.34
CA LYS A 61 2.58 5.52 -9.73
C LYS A 61 1.23 4.81 -9.92
N GLY A 62 1.14 3.55 -9.47
CA GLY A 62 -0.09 2.77 -9.50
C GLY A 62 -1.21 3.41 -8.66
N PHE A 63 -0.91 3.86 -7.44
CA PHE A 63 -1.87 4.56 -6.58
C PHE A 63 -2.48 5.79 -7.27
N TYR A 64 -1.67 6.63 -7.93
CA TYR A 64 -2.17 7.83 -8.62
C TYR A 64 -2.98 7.50 -9.87
N LEU A 65 -2.63 6.44 -10.62
CA LEU A 65 -3.46 5.93 -11.72
C LEU A 65 -4.82 5.44 -11.24
N VAL A 66 -4.85 4.75 -10.10
CA VAL A 66 -6.10 4.30 -9.48
C VAL A 66 -6.92 5.50 -9.01
N LYS A 67 -6.29 6.45 -8.31
CA LYS A 67 -6.92 7.68 -7.81
C LYS A 67 -7.52 8.54 -8.91
N ALA A 68 -6.89 8.59 -10.08
CA ALA A 68 -7.36 9.31 -11.25
C ALA A 68 -8.31 8.49 -12.16
N ASN A 69 -8.71 7.28 -11.76
CA ASN A 69 -9.48 6.34 -12.57
C ASN A 69 -8.84 5.93 -13.92
N LYS A 70 -7.56 6.25 -14.15
CA LYS A 70 -6.84 5.92 -15.39
C LYS A 70 -6.62 4.41 -15.55
N HIS A 71 -6.53 3.67 -14.45
CA HIS A 71 -6.46 2.20 -14.46
C HIS A 71 -7.63 1.49 -15.20
N LEU A 72 -8.72 2.21 -15.50
CA LEU A 72 -9.85 1.69 -16.27
C LEU A 72 -9.61 1.74 -17.79
N THR A 73 -8.65 2.53 -18.28
CA THR A 73 -8.31 2.64 -19.70
C THR A 73 -7.26 1.60 -20.10
N GLU A 74 -7.20 1.24 -21.38
CA GLU A 74 -6.15 0.35 -21.90
C GLU A 74 -4.75 0.94 -21.68
N SER A 75 -4.59 2.25 -21.93
CA SER A 75 -3.33 2.95 -21.69
C SER A 75 -2.91 2.94 -20.23
N GLY A 76 -3.83 3.14 -19.28
CA GLY A 76 -3.51 3.11 -17.86
C GLY A 76 -3.24 1.70 -17.34
N LYS A 77 -3.89 0.68 -17.90
CA LYS A 77 -3.53 -0.73 -17.62
C LYS A 77 -2.11 -1.02 -18.13
N PHE A 78 -1.78 -0.62 -19.35
CA PHE A 78 -0.45 -0.78 -19.92
C PHE A 78 0.63 -0.13 -19.05
N GLU A 79 0.39 1.09 -18.55
CA GLU A 79 1.30 1.81 -17.65
C GLU A 79 1.53 1.09 -16.30
N ILE A 80 0.53 0.37 -15.79
CA ILE A 80 0.68 -0.46 -14.58
C ILE A 80 1.55 -1.69 -14.86
N PHE A 81 1.36 -2.35 -16.01
CA PHE A 81 2.05 -3.60 -16.33
C PHE A 81 3.47 -3.39 -16.84
N ASN A 82 3.76 -2.29 -17.55
CA ASN A 82 5.04 -2.11 -18.23
C ASN A 82 6.16 -1.45 -17.38
N GLN A 83 6.04 -1.46 -16.05
CA GLN A 83 7.07 -0.86 -15.17
C GLN A 83 8.38 -1.67 -15.09
N TYR A 84 8.55 -2.71 -15.92
CA TYR A 84 9.70 -3.62 -15.91
C TYR A 84 10.33 -3.88 -17.29
N GLU A 85 9.99 -3.11 -18.34
CA GLU A 85 10.71 -3.18 -19.63
C GLU A 85 11.75 -2.05 -19.75
N ILE A 86 12.96 -2.30 -19.21
CA ILE A 86 14.24 -1.78 -19.70
C ILE A 86 15.30 -2.88 -19.54
#